data_AF-A0A9X3W3I3-F1
#
_entry.id   AF-A0A9X3W3I3-F1
#
_cell.length_a   1.000
_cell.length_b   1.000
_cell.length_c   1.000
_cell.angle_alpha   90.00
_cell.angle_beta   90.00
_cell.angle_gamma   90.00
#
_symmetry.space_group_name_H-M   'P 1'
#
loop_
_entity.id
_entity.type
_entity.pdbx_description
1 polymer ?
#
loop_
_entity_poly.entity_id
_entity_poly.type
_entity_poly.pdbx_seq_one_letter_code
_entity_poly.pdbx_strand_id
1 'polypeptide(L)'
;MRKDINSLQSLIFTGLFAAIIYIGIWVLRIPVPAMVGRPFIHFGNTLTAVAILYLGYRNGMIAGIIGLGGFDLLNGYAATSWLTMLEVVVVATVLTAVYRGMNYRDSKKNIIILGIIAGVTKIFTTYCVSIVEALMVGTNLQVAYIGAFVSLPATVINSISTAICTPILYFALKDAVKAIMKKAN
;
A
#
# COMPACT_ATOMS: atom_id res chain seq x y z
N MET A 1 -1.63 -19.59 -1.41
CA MET A 1 -1.97 -19.48 0.03
C MET A 1 -1.23 -20.60 0.76
N ARG A 2 -0.35 -20.27 1.72
CA ARG A 2 0.50 -21.25 2.42
C ARG A 2 -0.24 -21.73 3.67
N LYS A 3 -0.41 -23.04 3.82
CA LYS A 3 -1.42 -23.69 4.68
C LYS A 3 -1.00 -23.87 6.14
N ASP A 4 0.12 -23.27 6.57
CA ASP A 4 0.85 -23.70 7.77
C ASP A 4 1.24 -22.54 8.72
N ILE A 5 0.41 -21.51 8.87
CA ILE A 5 0.60 -20.49 9.92
C ILE A 5 -0.50 -20.68 10.97
N ASN A 6 -0.12 -20.91 12.22
CA ASN A 6 -1.10 -20.91 13.30
C ASN A 6 -1.64 -19.48 13.55
N SER A 7 -2.85 -19.39 14.11
CA SER A 7 -3.55 -18.10 14.26
C SER A 7 -2.72 -17.03 14.98
N LEU A 8 -1.95 -17.43 15.99
CA LEU A 8 -1.11 -16.52 16.78
C LEU A 8 0.00 -15.88 15.95
N GLN A 9 0.75 -16.68 15.18
CA GLN A 9 1.81 -16.12 14.33
C GLN A 9 1.25 -15.21 13.24
N SER A 10 0.11 -15.58 12.65
CA SER A 10 -0.58 -14.74 11.68
C SER A 10 -0.92 -13.36 12.27
N LEU A 11 -1.39 -13.33 13.51
CA LEU A 11 -1.68 -12.09 14.24
C LEU A 11 -0.40 -11.28 14.49
N ILE A 12 0.67 -11.92 14.98
CA ILE A 12 1.96 -11.26 15.26
C ILE A 12 2.52 -10.62 13.99
N PHE A 13 2.56 -11.35 12.87
CA PHE A 13 3.04 -10.81 11.60
C PHE A 13 2.16 -9.68 11.07
N THR A 14 0.83 -9.78 11.22
CA THR A 14 -0.09 -8.70 10.85
C THR A 14 0.22 -7.44 11.64
N GLY A 15 0.41 -7.55 12.96
CA GLY A 15 0.79 -6.43 13.82
C GLY A 15 2.17 -5.87 13.48
N LEU A 16 3.16 -6.72 13.20
CA LEU A 16 4.50 -6.30 12.80
C LEU A 16 4.49 -5.53 11.48
N PHE A 17 3.78 -6.04 10.46
CA PHE A 17 3.63 -5.32 9.19
C PHE A 17 2.88 -4.00 9.39
N ALA A 18 1.81 -3.97 10.19
CA ALA A 18 1.10 -2.72 10.50
C ALA A 18 2.03 -1.68 11.13
N ALA A 19 2.84 -2.08 12.11
CA ALA A 19 3.82 -1.22 12.76
C ALA A 19 4.90 -0.71 11.79
N ILE A 20 5.47 -1.59 10.96
CA ILE A 20 6.49 -1.21 9.97
C ILE A 20 5.90 -0.31 8.88
N ILE A 21 4.66 -0.54 8.45
CA ILE A 21 3.96 0.34 7.50
C ILE A 21 3.81 1.74 8.10
N TYR A 22 3.32 1.85 9.35
CA TYR A 22 3.19 3.13 10.06
C TYR A 22 4.54 3.86 10.19
N ILE A 23 5.56 3.17 10.73
CA ILE A 23 6.90 3.74 10.96
C ILE A 23 7.57 4.08 9.62
N GLY A 24 7.35 3.28 8.59
CA GLY A 24 7.92 3.48 7.26
C GLY A 24 7.52 4.81 6.62
N ILE A 25 6.29 5.27 6.85
CA ILE A 25 5.83 6.60 6.40
C ILE A 25 6.52 7.72 7.19
N TRP A 26 6.74 7.51 8.48
CA TRP A 26 7.39 8.49 9.37
C TRP A 26 8.87 8.67 9.02
N VAL A 27 9.59 7.58 8.83
CA VAL A 27 11.05 7.58 8.72
C VAL A 27 11.53 7.78 7.27
N LEU A 28 10.85 7.20 6.29
CA LEU A 28 11.32 7.18 4.89
C LEU A 28 10.66 8.28 4.05
N ARG A 29 10.93 9.55 4.39
CA ARG A 29 10.37 10.72 3.69
C ARG A 29 11.37 11.34 2.72
N ILE A 30 11.33 10.88 1.47
CA ILE A 30 12.08 11.50 0.38
C ILE A 30 11.14 12.48 -0.33
N PRO A 31 11.40 13.80 -0.30
CA PRO A 31 10.49 14.78 -0.91
C PRO A 31 10.41 14.59 -2.42
N VAL A 32 9.21 14.79 -2.97
CA VAL A 32 8.92 14.67 -4.40
C VAL A 32 8.49 16.04 -4.94
N PRO A 33 8.99 16.47 -6.11
CA PRO A 33 8.55 17.72 -6.72
C PRO A 33 7.05 17.64 -7.06
N ALA A 34 6.29 18.64 -6.64
CA ALA A 34 4.87 18.74 -6.93
C ALA A 34 4.41 20.19 -7.01
N MET A 35 3.35 20.42 -7.79
CA MET A 35 2.70 21.72 -7.92
C MET A 35 1.80 22.04 -6.72
N VAL A 36 1.32 21.03 -6.01
CA VAL A 36 0.42 21.15 -4.86
C VAL A 36 0.95 20.32 -3.70
N GLY A 37 0.97 20.93 -2.51
CA GLY A 37 1.39 20.28 -1.27
C GLY A 37 2.89 20.00 -1.21
N ARG A 38 3.27 19.11 -0.28
CA ARG A 38 4.66 18.66 -0.08
C ARG A 38 4.70 17.13 -0.04
N PRO A 39 4.35 16.45 -1.14
CA PRO A 39 4.36 15.00 -1.16
C PRO A 39 5.78 14.48 -1.01
N PHE A 40 5.87 13.28 -0.50
CA PHE A 40 7.10 12.52 -0.38
C PHE A 40 6.86 11.11 -0.91
N ILE A 41 7.92 10.35 -1.08
CA ILE A 41 7.83 8.94 -1.42
C ILE A 41 7.13 8.20 -0.26
N HIS A 42 5.91 7.77 -0.52
CA HIS A 42 5.02 7.14 0.43
C HIS A 42 5.33 5.64 0.53
N PHE A 43 6.43 5.30 1.24
CA PHE A 43 6.87 3.92 1.43
C PHE A 43 5.83 3.00 2.06
N GLY A 44 4.84 3.55 2.79
CA GLY A 44 3.72 2.78 3.33
C GLY A 44 2.94 2.01 2.25
N ASN A 45 2.82 2.54 1.02
CA ASN A 45 2.11 1.85 -0.08
C ASN A 45 2.89 0.60 -0.52
N THR A 46 4.20 0.74 -0.68
CA THR A 46 5.13 -0.36 -0.97
C THR A 46 5.06 -1.43 0.12
N LEU A 47 5.16 -1.04 1.38
CA LEU A 47 5.15 -1.96 2.51
C LEU A 47 3.79 -2.67 2.64
N THR A 48 2.69 -1.98 2.32
CA THR A 48 1.35 -2.57 2.27
C THR A 48 1.23 -3.61 1.15
N ALA A 49 1.73 -3.31 -0.05
CA ALA A 49 1.77 -4.28 -1.15
C ALA A 49 2.58 -5.54 -0.76
N VAL A 50 3.74 -5.35 -0.15
CA VAL A 50 4.57 -6.46 0.37
C VAL A 50 3.84 -7.25 1.46
N ALA A 51 3.14 -6.59 2.39
CA ALA A 51 2.33 -7.24 3.41
C ALA A 51 1.22 -8.12 2.79
N ILE A 52 0.52 -7.62 1.76
CA ILE A 52 -0.51 -8.37 1.02
C ILE A 52 0.09 -9.60 0.34
N LEU A 53 1.27 -9.48 -0.27
CA LEU A 53 1.93 -10.60 -0.94
C LEU A 53 2.37 -11.70 0.05
N TYR A 54 2.81 -11.32 1.25
CA TYR A 54 3.26 -12.28 2.28
C TYR A 54 2.13 -12.87 3.12
N LEU A 55 1.24 -12.03 3.62
CA LEU A 55 0.20 -12.41 4.58
C LEU A 55 -1.12 -12.79 3.88
N GLY A 56 -1.22 -12.54 2.57
CA GLY A 56 -2.44 -12.72 1.79
C GLY A 56 -3.44 -11.59 1.98
N TYR A 57 -4.58 -11.72 1.30
CA TYR A 57 -5.63 -10.70 1.25
C TYR A 57 -6.03 -10.19 2.64
N ARG A 58 -6.54 -11.07 3.51
CA ARG A 58 -7.13 -10.66 4.79
C ARG A 58 -6.13 -9.97 5.71
N ASN A 59 -5.04 -10.65 6.03
CA ASN A 59 -4.08 -10.18 7.02
C ASN A 59 -3.23 -9.02 6.47
N GLY A 60 -2.83 -9.06 5.20
CA GLY A 60 -2.09 -7.98 4.58
C GLY A 60 -2.94 -6.71 4.42
N MET A 61 -4.23 -6.86 4.07
CA MET A 61 -5.18 -5.74 4.06
C MET A 61 -5.37 -5.14 5.45
N ILE A 62 -5.57 -5.96 6.49
CA ILE A 62 -5.68 -5.47 7.87
C ILE A 62 -4.41 -4.74 8.29
N ALA A 63 -3.23 -5.29 7.98
CA ALA A 63 -1.96 -4.63 8.27
C ALA A 63 -1.84 -3.27 7.57
N GLY A 64 -2.25 -3.19 6.30
CA GLY A 64 -2.29 -1.94 5.54
C GLY A 64 -3.28 -0.93 6.10
N ILE A 65 -4.50 -1.36 6.45
CA ILE A 65 -5.55 -0.49 7.02
C ILE A 65 -5.08 0.10 8.35
N ILE A 66 -4.54 -0.74 9.24
CA ILE A 66 -4.04 -0.28 10.54
C ILE A 66 -2.81 0.60 10.36
N GLY A 67 -1.86 0.21 9.50
CA GLY A 67 -0.62 0.94 9.30
C GLY A 67 -0.83 2.30 8.61
N LEU A 68 -1.44 2.31 7.42
CA LEU A 68 -1.69 3.53 6.65
C LEU A 68 -2.80 4.37 7.29
N GLY A 69 -3.96 3.77 7.56
CA GLY A 69 -5.09 4.48 8.14
C GLY A 69 -4.78 4.98 9.55
N GLY A 70 -4.09 4.18 10.37
CA GLY A 70 -3.62 4.60 11.68
C GLY A 70 -2.59 5.74 11.62
N PHE A 71 -1.72 5.76 10.60
CA PHE A 71 -0.84 6.90 10.36
C PHE A 71 -1.66 8.17 10.11
N ASP A 72 -2.61 8.13 9.18
CA ASP A 72 -3.42 9.31 8.87
C ASP A 72 -4.23 9.79 10.07
N LEU A 73 -4.80 8.84 10.83
CA LEU A 73 -5.59 9.13 12.03
C LEU A 73 -4.78 9.87 13.10
N LEU A 74 -3.50 9.52 13.26
CA LEU A 74 -2.65 10.05 14.32
C LEU A 74 -1.77 11.23 13.88
N ASN A 75 -1.72 11.56 12.58
CA ASN A 75 -0.77 12.53 12.03
C ASN A 75 -1.43 13.69 11.25
N GLY A 76 -2.63 14.08 11.66
CA GLY A 76 -3.31 15.28 11.13
C GLY A 76 -4.21 15.05 9.93
N TYR A 77 -4.42 13.81 9.52
CA TYR A 77 -5.29 13.41 8.40
C TYR A 77 -6.50 12.57 8.86
N ALA A 78 -6.91 12.73 10.12
CA ALA A 78 -8.00 11.95 10.71
C ALA A 78 -9.31 12.00 9.91
N ALA A 79 -9.66 13.16 9.35
CA ALA A 79 -10.89 13.34 8.57
C ALA A 79 -10.89 12.55 7.24
N THR A 80 -9.72 12.25 6.68
CA THR A 80 -9.58 11.55 5.40
C THR A 80 -9.00 10.14 5.54
N SER A 81 -8.57 9.74 6.73
CA SER A 81 -8.00 8.41 7.05
C SER A 81 -8.85 7.23 6.53
N TRP A 82 -10.18 7.33 6.60
CA TRP A 82 -11.08 6.30 6.09
C TRP A 82 -10.96 6.09 4.57
N LEU A 83 -10.65 7.14 3.80
CA LEU A 83 -10.39 7.05 2.36
C LEU A 83 -9.12 6.22 2.11
N THR A 84 -8.06 6.45 2.88
CA THR A 84 -6.83 5.65 2.81
C THR A 84 -7.10 4.18 3.14
N MET A 85 -7.92 3.90 4.14
CA MET A 85 -8.35 2.52 4.45
C MET A 85 -9.08 1.88 3.27
N LEU A 86 -9.96 2.62 2.58
CA LEU A 86 -10.63 2.14 1.37
C LEU A 86 -9.65 1.88 0.22
N GLU A 87 -8.65 2.74 0.02
CA GLU A 87 -7.61 2.50 -0.99
C GLU A 87 -6.87 1.18 -0.71
N VAL A 88 -6.57 0.88 0.55
CA VAL A 88 -5.94 -0.40 0.94
C VAL A 88 -6.82 -1.58 0.57
N VAL A 89 -8.13 -1.50 0.82
CA VAL A 89 -9.08 -2.57 0.46
C VAL A 89 -9.06 -2.82 -1.05
N VAL A 90 -9.08 -1.75 -1.86
CA VAL A 90 -9.04 -1.85 -3.33
C VAL A 90 -7.70 -2.46 -3.79
N VAL A 91 -6.58 -1.95 -3.29
CA VAL A 91 -5.24 -2.47 -3.62
C VAL A 91 -5.10 -3.94 -3.25
N ALA A 92 -5.53 -4.33 -2.04
CA ALA A 92 -5.51 -5.72 -1.60
C ALA A 92 -6.35 -6.64 -2.48
N THR A 93 -7.53 -6.16 -2.89
CA THR A 93 -8.45 -6.90 -3.76
C THR A 93 -7.82 -7.12 -5.12
N VAL A 94 -7.34 -6.05 -5.76
CA VAL A 94 -6.73 -6.11 -7.10
C VAL A 94 -5.47 -6.97 -7.09
N LEU A 95 -4.56 -6.73 -6.14
CA LEU A 95 -3.32 -7.51 -6.04
C LEU A 95 -3.58 -8.99 -5.82
N THR A 96 -4.49 -9.34 -4.91
CA THR A 96 -4.82 -10.74 -4.65
C THR A 96 -5.47 -11.38 -5.86
N ALA A 97 -6.38 -10.69 -6.54
CA ALA A 97 -7.05 -11.20 -7.74
C ALA A 97 -6.04 -11.49 -8.86
N VAL A 98 -5.13 -10.55 -9.14
CA VAL A 98 -4.08 -10.74 -10.15
C VAL A 98 -3.11 -11.85 -9.73
N TYR A 99 -2.71 -11.89 -8.46
CA TYR A 99 -1.78 -12.91 -7.98
C TYR A 99 -2.40 -14.32 -8.01
N ARG A 100 -3.71 -14.42 -7.74
CA ARG A 100 -4.49 -15.65 -7.93
C ARG A 100 -4.53 -16.06 -9.40
N GLY A 101 -4.75 -15.13 -10.33
CA GLY A 101 -4.68 -15.39 -11.78
C GLY A 101 -3.30 -15.89 -12.24
N MET A 102 -2.23 -15.54 -11.50
CA MET A 102 -0.88 -16.07 -11.70
C MET A 102 -0.59 -17.38 -10.95
N ASN A 103 -1.63 -18.06 -10.44
CA ASN A 103 -1.51 -19.28 -9.63
C ASN A 103 -0.61 -19.13 -8.40
N TYR A 104 -0.56 -17.93 -7.81
CA TYR A 104 0.31 -17.60 -6.67
C TYR A 104 1.81 -17.88 -6.90
N ARG A 105 2.25 -17.92 -8.16
CA ARG A 105 3.66 -18.17 -8.48
C ARG A 105 4.50 -16.92 -8.23
N ASP A 106 5.41 -16.98 -7.28
CA ASP A 106 6.25 -15.84 -6.85
C ASP A 106 7.56 -15.67 -7.65
N SER A 107 7.47 -15.85 -8.98
CA SER A 107 8.59 -15.63 -9.89
C SER A 107 8.99 -14.16 -9.94
N LYS A 108 10.25 -13.84 -10.30
CA LYS A 108 10.72 -12.45 -10.44
C LYS A 108 9.79 -11.62 -11.32
N LYS A 109 9.40 -12.17 -12.48
CA LYS A 109 8.45 -11.54 -13.41
C LYS A 109 7.11 -11.25 -12.75
N ASN A 110 6.53 -12.21 -12.04
CA ASN A 110 5.20 -12.06 -11.45
C ASN A 110 5.19 -11.01 -10.34
N ILE A 111 6.21 -10.99 -9.48
CA ILE A 111 6.29 -9.99 -8.40
C ILE A 111 6.53 -8.58 -8.98
N ILE A 112 7.31 -8.44 -10.05
CA ILE A 112 7.45 -7.16 -10.76
C ILE A 112 6.10 -6.70 -11.32
N ILE A 113 5.35 -7.59 -11.99
CA ILE A 113 4.00 -7.25 -12.50
C ILE A 113 3.09 -6.84 -11.35
N LEU A 114 3.10 -7.56 -10.23
CA LEU A 114 2.29 -7.21 -9.06
C LEU A 114 2.68 -5.84 -8.48
N GLY A 115 3.98 -5.51 -8.43
CA GLY A 115 4.43 -4.16 -8.06
C GLY A 115 3.87 -3.07 -8.98
N ILE A 116 3.91 -3.30 -10.31
CA ILE A 116 3.35 -2.37 -11.30
C ILE A 116 1.83 -2.23 -11.10
N ILE A 117 1.11 -3.33 -10.90
CA ILE A 117 -0.33 -3.34 -10.65
C ILE A 117 -0.68 -2.59 -9.36
N ALA A 118 0.10 -2.74 -8.29
CA ALA A 118 -0.07 -1.96 -7.06
C ALA A 118 0.04 -0.47 -7.34
N GLY A 119 1.09 -0.05 -8.08
CA GLY A 119 1.30 1.33 -8.47
C GLY A 119 0.16 1.89 -9.32
N VAL A 120 -0.24 1.18 -10.39
CA VAL A 120 -1.34 1.61 -11.28
C VAL A 120 -2.66 1.72 -10.52
N THR A 121 -2.94 0.77 -9.63
CA THR A 121 -4.13 0.81 -8.78
C THR A 121 -4.11 2.06 -7.90
N LYS A 122 -2.96 2.39 -7.30
CA LYS A 122 -2.79 3.60 -6.49
C LYS A 122 -2.98 4.89 -7.30
N ILE A 123 -2.51 4.97 -8.55
CA ILE A 123 -2.77 6.14 -9.40
C ILE A 123 -4.28 6.38 -9.53
N PHE A 124 -5.04 5.32 -9.83
CA PHE A 124 -6.48 5.41 -10.00
C PHE A 124 -7.20 5.77 -8.68
N THR A 125 -6.89 5.03 -7.60
CA THR A 125 -7.57 5.26 -6.32
C THR A 125 -7.25 6.62 -5.74
N THR A 126 -5.99 7.07 -5.81
CA THR A 126 -5.59 8.36 -5.27
C THR A 126 -6.19 9.52 -6.05
N TYR A 127 -6.36 9.38 -7.38
CA TYR A 127 -7.09 10.38 -8.16
C TYR A 127 -8.56 10.50 -7.70
N CYS A 128 -9.26 9.38 -7.51
CA CYS A 128 -10.62 9.37 -6.98
C CYS A 128 -10.70 9.97 -5.57
N VAL A 129 -9.76 9.61 -4.69
CA VAL A 129 -9.68 10.14 -3.33
C VAL A 129 -9.45 11.64 -3.34
N SER A 130 -8.51 12.16 -4.16
CA SER A 130 -8.27 13.61 -4.27
C SER A 130 -9.51 14.39 -4.71
N ILE A 131 -10.36 13.82 -5.57
CA ILE A 131 -11.64 14.43 -5.94
C ILE A 131 -12.59 14.46 -4.73
N VAL A 132 -12.73 13.33 -4.04
CA VAL A 132 -13.61 13.22 -2.86
C VAL A 132 -13.17 14.18 -1.75
N GLU A 133 -11.87 14.25 -1.46
CA GLU A 133 -11.30 15.16 -0.47
C GLU A 133 -11.59 16.63 -0.81
N ALA A 134 -11.40 17.01 -2.08
CA ALA A 134 -11.69 18.36 -2.54
C ALA A 134 -13.18 18.71 -2.39
N LEU A 135 -14.08 17.76 -2.67
CA LEU A 135 -15.52 17.95 -2.49
C LEU A 135 -15.91 18.02 -1.00
N MET A 136 -15.26 17.24 -0.13
CA MET A 136 -15.51 17.24 1.31
C MET A 136 -15.22 18.60 1.96
N VAL A 137 -14.29 19.38 1.42
CA VAL A 137 -13.98 20.74 1.89
C VAL A 137 -14.81 21.82 1.19
N GLY A 138 -15.82 21.43 0.40
CA GLY A 138 -16.80 22.33 -0.20
C GLY A 138 -16.40 22.94 -1.55
N THR A 139 -15.39 22.41 -2.24
CA THR A 139 -15.08 22.87 -3.60
C THR A 139 -16.12 22.40 -4.60
N ASN A 140 -16.21 23.09 -5.74
CA ASN A 140 -17.04 22.63 -6.85
C ASN A 140 -16.34 21.50 -7.64
N LEU A 141 -17.13 20.72 -8.38
CA LEU A 141 -16.65 19.53 -9.07
C LEU A 141 -15.56 19.83 -10.11
N GLN A 142 -15.65 20.97 -10.79
CA GLN A 142 -14.65 21.37 -11.79
C GLN A 142 -13.28 21.64 -11.15
N VAL A 143 -13.24 22.36 -10.02
CA VAL A 143 -12.00 22.62 -9.27
C VAL A 143 -11.45 21.31 -8.70
N ALA A 144 -12.30 20.42 -8.20
CA ALA A 144 -11.88 19.12 -7.70
C ALA A 144 -11.18 18.26 -8.77
N TYR A 145 -11.75 18.18 -9.98
CA TYR A 145 -11.12 17.45 -11.09
C TYR A 145 -9.76 18.05 -11.49
N ILE A 146 -9.68 19.37 -11.62
CA ILE A 146 -8.44 20.04 -11.99
C ILE A 146 -7.38 19.83 -10.90
N GLY A 147 -7.75 20.00 -9.63
CA GLY A 147 -6.85 19.80 -8.50
C GLY A 147 -6.31 18.37 -8.42
N ALA A 148 -7.19 17.37 -8.58
CA ALA A 148 -6.79 15.97 -8.61
C ALA A 148 -5.89 15.64 -9.80
N PHE A 149 -6.11 16.27 -10.96
CA PHE A 149 -5.23 16.09 -12.12
C PHE A 149 -3.84 16.68 -11.87
N VAL A 150 -3.77 17.85 -11.24
CA VAL A 150 -2.50 18.53 -10.90
C VAL A 150 -1.69 17.76 -9.84
N SER A 151 -2.32 16.93 -8.99
CA SER A 151 -1.63 16.08 -8.02
C SER A 151 -1.07 14.78 -8.62
N LEU A 152 -1.54 14.36 -9.81
CA LEU A 152 -1.14 13.10 -10.45
C LEU A 152 0.38 12.92 -10.62
N PRO A 153 1.18 13.93 -11.01
CA PRO A 153 2.62 13.73 -11.20
C PRO A 153 3.31 13.17 -9.96
N ALA A 154 2.97 13.66 -8.77
CA ALA A 154 3.54 13.17 -7.51
C ALA A 154 3.08 11.74 -7.21
N THR A 155 1.82 11.43 -7.50
CA THR A 155 1.25 10.08 -7.37
C THR A 155 1.88 9.09 -8.34
N VAL A 156 2.19 9.51 -9.56
CA VAL A 156 2.89 8.69 -10.57
C VAL A 156 4.30 8.36 -10.09
N ILE A 157 5.05 9.35 -9.58
CA ILE A 157 6.39 9.12 -9.01
C ILE A 157 6.32 8.13 -7.84
N ASN A 158 5.33 8.30 -6.95
CA ASN A 158 5.07 7.37 -5.85
C ASN A 158 4.73 5.95 -6.32
N SER A 159 3.99 5.84 -7.42
CA SER A 159 3.56 4.56 -7.99
C SER A 159 4.71 3.86 -8.69
N ILE A 160 5.61 4.60 -9.34
CA ILE A 160 6.88 4.08 -9.88
C ILE A 160 7.77 3.57 -8.74
N SER A 161 7.90 4.35 -7.66
CA SER A 161 8.63 3.90 -6.47
C SER A 161 8.03 2.62 -5.90
N THR A 162 6.70 2.53 -5.79
CA THR A 162 6.00 1.31 -5.35
C THR A 162 6.31 0.13 -6.27
N ALA A 163 6.26 0.33 -7.59
CA ALA A 163 6.53 -0.71 -8.57
C ALA A 163 7.97 -1.24 -8.54
N ILE A 164 8.94 -0.38 -8.22
CA ILE A 164 10.35 -0.75 -8.11
C ILE A 164 10.66 -1.36 -6.73
N CYS A 165 10.21 -0.72 -5.66
CA CYS A 165 10.58 -1.11 -4.30
C CYS A 165 9.84 -2.38 -3.85
N THR A 166 8.63 -2.65 -4.33
CA THR A 166 7.87 -3.86 -3.96
C THR A 166 8.62 -5.15 -4.29
N PRO A 167 9.10 -5.40 -5.53
CA PRO A 167 9.87 -6.60 -5.83
C PRO A 167 11.20 -6.65 -5.08
N ILE A 168 11.89 -5.52 -4.90
CA ILE A 168 13.16 -5.47 -4.15
C ILE A 168 12.93 -5.92 -2.71
N LEU A 169 11.98 -5.29 -2.01
CA LEU A 169 11.66 -5.61 -0.63
C LEU A 169 11.08 -7.02 -0.48
N TYR A 170 10.24 -7.45 -1.42
CA TYR A 170 9.74 -8.82 -1.43
C TYR A 170 10.90 -9.81 -1.46
N PHE A 171 11.81 -9.74 -2.44
CA PHE A 171 12.90 -10.71 -2.51
C PHE A 171 13.92 -10.57 -1.38
N ALA A 172 14.19 -9.34 -0.91
CA ALA A 172 15.09 -9.12 0.23
C ALA A 172 14.59 -9.78 1.52
N LEU A 173 13.28 -9.81 1.74
CA LEU A 173 12.66 -10.40 2.95
C LEU A 173 12.28 -11.87 2.78
N LYS A 174 12.37 -12.42 1.57
CA LYS A 174 11.80 -13.74 1.23
C LYS A 174 12.33 -14.86 2.09
N ASP A 175 13.65 -14.92 2.27
CA ASP A 175 14.26 -16.03 3.02
C ASP A 175 14.01 -15.90 4.52
N ALA A 176 14.09 -14.68 5.06
CA ALA A 176 13.79 -14.40 6.46
C ALA A 176 12.33 -14.73 6.82
N VAL A 177 11.37 -14.23 6.03
CA VAL A 177 9.94 -14.49 6.26
C VAL A 177 9.64 -15.98 6.10
N LYS A 178 10.22 -16.65 5.09
CA LYS A 178 10.08 -18.11 4.93
C LYS A 178 10.65 -18.90 6.10
N ALA A 179 11.79 -18.50 6.64
CA ALA A 179 12.43 -19.19 7.77
C ALA A 179 11.59 -19.09 9.04
N ILE A 180 11.08 -17.89 9.36
CA ILE A 180 10.28 -17.66 10.56
C ILE A 180 8.92 -18.37 10.44
N MET A 181 8.28 -18.30 9.27
CA MET A 181 7.00 -18.97 9.03
C MET A 181 7.12 -20.50 8.97
N LYS A 182 8.32 -21.07 8.75
CA LYS A 182 8.52 -22.53 8.71
C LYS A 182 8.84 -23.13 10.07
N LYS A 183 9.46 -22.37 10.99
CA LYS A 183 9.79 -22.80 12.36
C LYS A 183 8.57 -22.93 13.30
N ALA A 184 7.38 -22.75 12.77
CA ALA A 184 6.11 -22.71 13.48
C ALA A 184 5.43 -24.07 13.69
N ASN A 185 5.94 -25.11 13.01
CA ASN A 185 5.41 -26.46 12.97
C ASN A 185 6.30 -27.39 13.79
#